data_AF-A0A959LG78-F1
#
_entry.id   AF-A0A959LG78-F1
#
_cell.length_a   1.000
_cell.length_b   1.000
_cell.length_c   1.000
_cell.angle_alpha   90.00
_cell.angle_beta   90.00
_cell.angle_gamma   90.00
#
_symmetry.space_group_name_H-M   'P 1'
#
loop_
_entity.id
_entity.type
_entity.pdbx_description
1 polymer ?
#
loop_
_entity_poly.entity_id
_entity_poly.type
_entity_poly.pdbx_seq_one_letter_code
_entity_poly.pdbx_strand_id
1 'polypeptide(L)'
;MNQQAARILLCVCLAWSACTDEAVLDQQASRICSCLQPVDSLNQLFASRIQQGEEDEAVEILLDLSEASELAGKCLRDIPDFSQHTENAEVVSRLNTHCPDWKAIVETLPQGDE
;
A
#
# COMPACT_ATOMS: atom_id res chain seq x y z
N MET A 1 11.50 -10.71 60.78
CA MET A 1 12.77 -10.94 60.06
C MET A 1 12.38 -11.78 58.84
N ASN A 2 12.42 -11.40 57.56
CA ASN A 2 13.01 -10.29 56.79
C ASN A 2 12.05 -10.05 55.59
N GLN A 3 11.59 -8.83 55.30
CA GLN A 3 12.29 -7.74 54.58
C GLN A 3 12.77 -8.09 53.16
N GLN A 4 12.36 -7.21 52.23
CA GLN A 4 12.82 -7.00 50.85
C GLN A 4 12.19 -7.95 49.81
N ALA A 5 11.14 -7.54 49.09
CA ALA A 5 11.13 -6.49 48.07
C ALA A 5 12.23 -6.69 47.01
N ALA A 6 12.12 -7.75 46.22
CA ALA A 6 12.73 -7.78 44.91
C ALA A 6 11.90 -6.84 44.00
N ARG A 7 12.37 -5.59 43.92
CA ARG A 7 11.99 -4.61 42.92
C ARG A 7 12.03 -5.29 41.56
N ILE A 8 10.86 -5.47 40.94
CA ILE A 8 10.77 -5.64 39.49
C ILE A 8 11.53 -4.44 38.94
N LEU A 9 12.71 -4.72 38.39
CA LEU A 9 13.47 -3.77 37.60
C LEU A 9 12.55 -3.47 36.42
N LEU A 10 11.80 -2.37 36.51
CA LEU A 10 11.10 -1.80 35.37
C LEU A 10 12.15 -1.72 34.26
N CYS A 11 11.95 -2.50 33.21
CA CYS A 11 12.61 -2.27 31.93
C CYS A 11 12.31 -0.82 31.57
N VAL A 12 13.30 0.04 31.81
CA VAL A 12 13.34 1.40 31.31
C VAL A 12 13.53 1.25 29.81
N CYS A 13 12.41 1.12 29.09
CA CYS A 13 12.36 1.34 27.64
C CYS A 13 12.46 2.85 27.37
N LEU A 14 13.55 3.49 27.79
CA LEU A 14 13.96 4.79 27.27
C LEU A 14 14.78 4.56 26.00
N ALA A 15 14.10 4.08 24.97
CA ALA A 15 14.52 4.01 23.57
C ALA A 15 13.24 3.89 22.72
N TRP A 16 12.43 4.95 22.70
CA TRP A 16 11.05 4.92 22.19
C TRP A 16 10.93 5.05 20.65
N SER A 17 11.93 4.62 19.89
CA SER A 17 11.95 4.91 18.44
C SER A 17 12.95 4.05 17.64
N ALA A 18 12.99 2.72 17.83
CA ALA A 18 13.83 1.84 16.99
C ALA A 18 13.39 0.37 16.91
N CYS A 19 12.15 0.04 17.26
CA CYS A 19 11.54 -1.20 16.78
C CYS A 19 10.40 -0.80 15.84
N THR A 20 10.74 -0.35 14.64
CA THR A 20 9.85 -0.53 13.49
C THR A 20 9.78 -2.02 13.28
N ASP A 21 8.78 -2.65 13.88
CA ASP A 21 8.49 -4.06 13.70
C ASP A 21 8.33 -4.30 12.20
N GLU A 22 9.19 -5.12 11.59
CA GLU A 22 9.14 -5.42 10.15
C GLU A 22 7.75 -5.89 9.73
N ALA A 23 7.01 -6.56 10.63
CA ALA A 23 5.64 -6.98 10.39
C ALA A 23 4.67 -5.80 10.21
N VAL A 24 4.90 -4.68 10.91
CA VAL A 24 4.09 -3.46 10.73
C VAL A 24 4.38 -2.83 9.38
N LEU A 25 5.66 -2.74 8.98
CA LEU A 25 6.04 -2.21 7.66
C LEU A 25 5.47 -3.06 6.52
N ASP A 26 5.58 -4.39 6.63
CA ASP A 26 5.02 -5.34 5.65
C ASP A 26 3.49 -5.26 5.62
N GLN A 27 2.84 -5.10 6.77
CA GLN A 27 1.39 -4.93 6.84
C GLN A 27 0.94 -3.65 6.11
N GLN A 28 1.64 -2.52 6.27
CA GLN A 28 1.28 -1.29 5.57
C GLN A 28 1.46 -1.43 4.05
N ALA A 29 2.61 -1.98 3.62
CA ALA A 29 2.85 -2.23 2.21
C ALA A 29 1.80 -3.17 1.60
N SER A 30 1.44 -4.24 2.32
CA SER A 30 0.40 -5.19 1.90
C SER A 30 -0.97 -4.54 1.75
N ARG A 31 -1.37 -3.65 2.68
CA ARG A 31 -2.64 -2.92 2.57
C ARG A 31 -2.66 -2.00 1.35
N ILE A 32 -1.61 -1.22 1.13
CA ILE A 32 -1.49 -0.36 -0.06
C ILE A 32 -1.55 -1.21 -1.33
N CYS A 33 -0.74 -2.26 -1.43
CA CYS A 33 -0.75 -3.13 -2.61
C CYS A 33 -2.13 -3.77 -2.84
N SER A 34 -2.86 -4.15 -1.79
CA SER A 34 -4.20 -4.72 -1.93
C SER A 34 -5.22 -3.75 -2.53
N CYS A 35 -5.09 -2.44 -2.25
CA CYS A 35 -5.91 -1.42 -2.89
C CYS A 35 -5.58 -1.27 -4.39
N LEU A 36 -4.30 -1.45 -4.76
CA LEU A 36 -3.79 -1.20 -6.12
C LEU A 36 -3.89 -2.41 -7.04
N GLN A 37 -3.90 -3.63 -6.49
CA GLN A 37 -3.87 -4.88 -7.24
C GLN A 37 -4.97 -5.03 -8.31
N PRO A 38 -6.23 -4.59 -8.09
CA PRO A 38 -7.25 -4.67 -9.12
C PRO A 38 -6.91 -3.81 -10.34
N VAL A 39 -6.39 -2.60 -10.12
CA VAL A 39 -6.00 -1.66 -11.17
C VAL A 39 -4.78 -2.19 -11.93
N ASP A 40 -3.79 -2.72 -11.23
CA ASP A 40 -2.62 -3.37 -11.83
C ASP A 40 -3.02 -4.54 -12.74
N SER A 41 -3.89 -5.43 -12.25
CA SER A 41 -4.36 -6.59 -13.01
C SER A 41 -5.10 -6.18 -14.29
N LEU A 42 -5.95 -5.15 -14.20
CA LEU A 42 -6.68 -4.61 -15.35
C LEU A 42 -5.76 -3.86 -16.33
N ASN A 43 -4.76 -3.12 -15.83
CA ASN A 43 -3.75 -2.47 -16.67
C ASN A 43 -2.94 -3.51 -17.48
N GLN A 44 -2.51 -4.59 -16.83
CA GLN A 44 -1.78 -5.68 -17.51
C GLN A 44 -2.66 -6.37 -18.55
N LEU A 45 -3.93 -6.64 -18.22
CA LEU A 45 -4.88 -7.22 -19.15
C LEU A 45 -5.12 -6.28 -20.34
N PHE A 46 -5.38 -4.99 -20.08
CA PHE A 46 -5.56 -3.96 -21.11
C PHE A 46 -4.35 -3.89 -22.05
N ALA A 47 -3.14 -3.77 -21.49
CA ALA A 47 -1.90 -3.73 -22.27
C ALA A 47 -1.73 -4.99 -23.12
N SER A 48 -2.11 -6.16 -22.60
CA SER A 48 -2.09 -7.43 -23.33
C SER A 48 -3.07 -7.44 -24.50
N ARG A 49 -4.31 -6.96 -24.32
CA ARG A 49 -5.32 -6.88 -25.40
C ARG A 49 -4.90 -5.93 -26.51
N ILE A 50 -4.36 -4.77 -26.15
CA ILE A 50 -3.81 -3.80 -27.13
C ILE A 50 -2.68 -4.45 -27.96
N GLN A 51 -1.77 -5.19 -27.33
CA GLN A 51 -0.69 -5.88 -28.05
C GLN A 51 -1.20 -7.00 -28.98
N GLN A 52 -2.35 -7.59 -28.69
CA GLN A 52 -2.98 -8.63 -29.49
C GLN A 52 -3.85 -8.07 -30.63
N GLY A 53 -4.04 -6.75 -30.69
CA GLY A 53 -4.94 -6.11 -31.65
C GLY A 53 -6.41 -6.30 -31.32
N GLU A 54 -6.73 -6.66 -30.08
CA GLU A 54 -8.08 -6.89 -29.58
C GLU A 54 -8.65 -5.58 -29.00
N GLU A 55 -8.78 -4.56 -29.85
CA GLU A 55 -9.18 -3.20 -29.44
C GLU A 55 -10.58 -3.16 -28.80
N ASP A 56 -11.52 -3.95 -29.33
CA ASP A 56 -12.90 -4.01 -28.79
C ASP A 56 -12.90 -4.52 -27.33
N GLU A 57 -12.14 -5.58 -27.04
CA GLU A 57 -11.99 -6.11 -25.66
C GLU A 57 -11.21 -5.13 -24.78
N ALA A 58 -10.23 -4.41 -25.33
CA ALA A 58 -9.49 -3.39 -24.61
C ALA A 58 -10.40 -2.22 -24.18
N VAL A 59 -11.36 -1.83 -25.02
CA VAL A 59 -12.34 -0.78 -24.68
C VAL A 59 -13.26 -1.21 -23.54
N GLU A 60 -13.71 -2.46 -23.52
CA GLU A 60 -14.51 -2.99 -22.40
C GLU A 60 -13.74 -2.91 -21.07
N ILE A 61 -12.44 -3.23 -21.09
CA ILE A 61 -11.57 -3.15 -19.91
C ILE A 61 -11.40 -1.70 -19.41
N LEU A 62 -11.45 -0.68 -20.27
CA LEU A 62 -11.32 0.72 -19.84
C LEU A 62 -12.41 1.14 -18.86
N LEU A 63 -13.63 0.63 -19.02
CA LEU A 63 -14.73 0.93 -18.11
C LEU A 63 -14.47 0.30 -16.74
N ASP A 64 -14.11 -0.98 -16.71
CA ASP A 64 -13.74 -1.70 -15.48
C ASP A 64 -12.54 -1.04 -14.80
N LEU A 65 -11.57 -0.56 -15.57
CA LEU A 65 -10.38 0.13 -15.09
C LEU A 65 -10.73 1.48 -14.45
N SER A 66 -11.70 2.20 -15.00
CA SER A 66 -12.21 3.43 -14.39
C SER A 66 -12.85 3.16 -13.03
N GLU A 67 -13.72 2.16 -12.94
CA GLU A 67 -14.37 1.78 -11.68
C GLU A 67 -13.33 1.30 -10.64
N ALA A 68 -12.42 0.42 -11.06
CA ALA A 68 -11.35 -0.08 -10.19
C ALA A 68 -10.45 1.06 -9.69
N SER A 69 -10.17 2.07 -10.52
CA SER A 69 -9.35 3.22 -10.14
C SER A 69 -10.05 4.11 -9.12
N GLU A 70 -11.36 4.32 -9.24
CA GLU A 70 -12.14 5.05 -8.24
C GLU A 70 -12.14 4.34 -6.89
N LEU A 71 -12.37 3.02 -6.91
CA LEU A 71 -12.36 2.18 -5.71
C LEU A 71 -10.97 2.12 -5.07
N ALA A 72 -9.91 2.01 -5.87
CA ALA A 72 -8.52 2.05 -5.39
C ALA A 72 -8.21 3.40 -4.74
N GLY A 73 -8.56 4.52 -5.38
CA GLY A 73 -8.38 5.86 -4.83
C GLY A 73 -9.10 6.03 -3.49
N LYS A 74 -10.34 5.54 -3.38
CA LYS A 74 -11.08 5.52 -2.11
C LYS A 74 -10.39 4.65 -1.05
N CYS A 75 -9.96 3.44 -1.41
CA CYS A 75 -9.27 2.52 -0.52
C CYS A 75 -7.99 3.13 0.06
N LEU A 76 -7.18 3.82 -0.77
CA LEU A 76 -5.96 4.50 -0.31
C LEU A 76 -6.25 5.68 0.62
N ARG A 77 -7.32 6.45 0.36
CA ARG A 77 -7.75 7.53 1.27
C ARG A 77 -8.16 7.02 2.66
N ASP A 78 -8.68 5.79 2.73
CA ASP A 78 -9.04 5.13 3.98
C ASP A 78 -7.82 4.55 4.73
N ILE A 79 -6.61 4.58 4.14
CA ILE A 79 -5.36 4.21 4.82
C ILE A 79 -4.85 5.42 5.62
N PRO A 80 -4.78 5.34 6.96
CA PRO A 80 -4.27 6.43 7.78
C PRO A 80 -2.80 6.70 7.45
N ASP A 81 -2.43 7.99 7.45
CA ASP A 81 -1.05 8.45 7.20
C ASP A 81 -0.45 7.94 5.87
N PHE A 82 -1.29 7.63 4.87
CA PHE A 82 -0.84 7.13 3.56
C PHE A 82 0.31 7.96 2.96
N SER A 83 0.18 9.29 2.97
CA SER A 83 1.23 10.20 2.47
C SER A 83 2.57 10.01 3.18
N GLN A 84 2.56 9.95 4.52
CA GLN A 84 3.76 9.72 5.33
C GLN A 84 4.36 8.32 5.07
N HIS A 85 3.51 7.30 4.87
CA HIS A 85 3.96 5.95 4.55
C HIS A 85 4.61 5.87 3.18
N THR A 86 4.07 6.57 2.17
CA THR A 86 4.65 6.59 0.82
C THR A 86 5.93 7.42 0.68
N GLU A 87 6.29 8.21 1.71
CA GLU A 87 7.56 8.93 1.83
C GLU A 87 8.59 8.18 2.69
N ASN A 88 8.16 7.20 3.48
CA ASN A 88 9.06 6.39 4.31
C ASN A 88 9.85 5.39 3.44
N ALA A 89 11.18 5.49 3.47
CA ALA A 89 12.07 4.66 2.64
C ALA A 89 11.91 3.15 2.86
N GLU A 90 11.60 2.71 4.08
CA GLU A 90 11.43 1.29 4.41
C GLU A 90 10.11 0.75 3.83
N VAL A 91 9.01 1.49 3.98
CA VAL A 91 7.72 1.15 3.36
C VAL A 91 7.84 1.16 1.85
N VAL A 92 8.47 2.18 1.27
CA VAL A 92 8.71 2.27 -0.19
C VAL A 92 9.54 1.08 -0.70
N SER A 93 10.54 0.63 0.06
CA SER A 93 11.33 -0.56 -0.30
C SER A 93 10.46 -1.81 -0.38
N ARG A 94 9.54 -2.01 0.57
CA ARG A 94 8.58 -3.13 0.55
C ARG A 94 7.56 -2.98 -0.57
N LEU A 95 7.03 -1.78 -0.80
CA LEU A 95 6.12 -1.50 -1.93
C LEU A 95 6.77 -1.84 -3.28
N ASN A 96 8.01 -1.42 -3.51
CA ASN A 96 8.74 -1.75 -4.74
C ASN A 96 9.00 -3.26 -4.90
N THR A 97 8.99 -4.03 -3.80
CA THR A 97 9.18 -5.48 -3.83
C THR A 97 7.86 -6.21 -4.13
N HIS A 98 6.74 -5.73 -3.56
CA HIS A 98 5.45 -6.42 -3.62
C HIS A 98 4.52 -5.91 -4.73
N CYS A 99 4.55 -4.63 -5.05
CA CYS A 99 3.77 -4.00 -6.10
C CYS A 99 4.62 -2.93 -6.82
N PRO A 100 5.54 -3.33 -7.73
CA PRO A 100 6.58 -2.45 -8.28
C PRO A 100 6.02 -1.21 -9.01
N ASP A 101 4.85 -1.33 -9.62
CA ASP A 101 4.21 -0.26 -10.38
C ASP A 101 3.33 0.67 -9.52
N TRP A 102 3.37 0.53 -8.18
CA TRP A 102 2.49 1.26 -7.26
C TRP A 102 2.51 2.78 -7.48
N LYS A 103 3.68 3.37 -7.75
CA LYS A 103 3.80 4.82 -7.98
C LYS A 103 3.05 5.26 -9.23
N ALA A 104 3.30 4.57 -10.34
CA ALA A 104 2.67 4.87 -11.62
C ALA A 104 1.14 4.72 -11.52
N ILE A 105 0.67 3.70 -10.77
CA ILE A 105 -0.76 3.53 -10.53
C ILE A 105 -1.29 4.69 -9.68
N VAL A 106 -0.69 4.99 -8.53
CA VAL A 106 -1.12 6.08 -7.63
C VAL A 106 -1.18 7.43 -8.35
N GLU A 107 -0.21 7.73 -9.21
CA GLU A 107 -0.17 8.97 -10.00
C GLU A 107 -1.31 9.09 -11.02
N THR A 108 -1.86 7.96 -11.48
CA THR A 108 -2.97 7.92 -12.45
C THR A 108 -4.34 7.80 -11.81
N LEU A 109 -4.43 7.54 -10.50
CA LEU A 109 -5.69 7.46 -9.80
C LEU A 109 -6.43 8.80 -9.79
N PRO A 110 -7.77 8.79 -9.89
CA PRO A 110 -8.56 10.00 -9.74
C PRO A 110 -8.34 10.56 -8.33
N GLN A 111 -7.88 11.82 -8.26
CA GLN A 111 -7.56 12.48 -6.99
C GLN A 111 -8.80 12.64 -6.08
N GLY A 112 -10.01 12.55 -6.64
CA GLY A 112 -11.26 12.81 -5.94
C GLY A 112 -11.41 14.30 -5.65
N ASP A 113 -12.56 14.88 -6.00
CA ASP A 113 -12.92 16.19 -5.43
C ASP A 113 -13.16 15.99 -3.93
N GLU A 114 -12.53 16.83 -3.09
CA GLU A 114 -12.62 16.81 -1.61
C GLU A 114 -14.06 16.68 -1.06
#